data_AF-A0A7S3C3J8-F1
#
_entry.id   AF-A0A7S3C3J8-F1
#
_cell.length_a   1.000
_cell.length_b   1.000
_cell.length_c   1.000
_cell.angle_alpha   90.00
_cell.angle_beta   90.00
_cell.angle_gamma   90.00
#
_symmetry.space_group_name_H-M   'P 1'
#
loop_
_entity.id
_entity.type
_entity.pdbx_description
1 polymer ?
#
loop_
_entity_poly.entity_id
_entity_poly.type
_entity_poly.pdbx_seq_one_letter_code
_entity_poly.pdbx_strand_id
1 'polypeptide(L)'
;MVPAVGSSTTSHGAALSDAECAPCTHSEQDIGQGADASAAPGGTSSYREWQIEAPDKESELWDSLQIAVAQAATIHGRKYRYGALLIAGDDHVPMRSGSNKKPFMRDNIHAEMSVLKGCSRPAGKDMLIARLAPTAPVASADDEGAVGVRTLLAAGKPRQPKILNARPCENCEAKMVRKGIRRCYFTVNSTTLGVLEYNPEQ
;
A
#
# COMPACT_ATOMS: atom_id res chain seq x y z
N MET A 1 0.32 -13.49 61.95
CA MET A 1 1.37 -13.29 60.93
C MET A 1 0.71 -13.31 59.57
N VAL A 2 0.61 -12.15 58.92
CA VAL A 2 -0.02 -11.94 57.60
C VAL A 2 0.97 -11.11 56.79
N PRO A 3 1.37 -11.49 55.56
CA PRO A 3 2.24 -10.64 54.76
C PRO A 3 1.43 -9.60 53.98
N ALA A 4 1.94 -8.37 53.98
CA ALA A 4 1.43 -7.24 53.23
C ALA A 4 1.74 -7.38 51.73
N VAL A 5 0.74 -7.17 50.88
CA VAL A 5 0.88 -7.11 49.43
C VAL A 5 1.22 -5.67 49.04
N GLY A 6 2.41 -5.46 48.49
CA GLY A 6 2.86 -4.18 47.95
C GLY A 6 2.24 -3.90 46.58
N SER A 7 1.62 -2.73 46.43
CA SER A 7 1.16 -2.20 45.15
C SER A 7 2.29 -1.38 44.50
N SER A 8 2.79 -1.83 43.36
CA SER A 8 3.68 -1.07 42.48
C SER A 8 2.92 -0.64 41.23
N THR A 9 2.55 0.63 41.17
CA THR A 9 2.08 1.30 39.95
C THR A 9 3.27 1.97 39.26
N THR A 10 3.64 1.46 38.08
CA THR A 10 4.57 2.14 37.17
C THR A 10 3.80 2.56 35.92
N SER A 11 3.56 3.85 35.78
CA SER A 11 2.98 4.47 34.58
C SER A 11 4.07 4.73 33.54
N HIS A 12 3.99 4.08 32.39
CA HIS A 12 4.69 4.47 31.16
C HIS A 12 3.66 4.68 30.06
N GLY A 13 3.47 5.95 29.68
CA GLY A 13 2.63 6.36 28.56
C GLY A 13 3.31 7.48 27.80
N ALA A 14 4.36 7.15 27.04
CA ALA A 14 4.88 8.04 26.01
C ALA A 14 3.91 8.00 24.82
N ALA A 15 3.05 9.02 24.73
CA ALA A 15 2.20 9.23 23.58
C ALA A 15 3.06 9.61 22.36
N LEU A 16 3.31 8.64 21.48
CA LEU A 16 3.80 8.91 20.14
C LEU A 16 2.65 9.53 19.35
N SER A 17 2.75 10.82 19.07
CA SER A 17 1.81 11.56 18.24
C SER A 17 1.74 10.96 16.83
N ASP A 18 0.60 10.36 16.49
CA ASP A 18 0.18 9.99 15.14
C ASP A 18 0.00 11.27 14.31
N ALA A 19 1.06 11.77 13.69
CA ALA A 19 0.94 12.85 12.71
C ALA A 19 0.15 12.35 11.50
N GLU A 20 -1.05 12.92 11.32
CA GLU A 20 -1.96 12.65 10.20
C GLU A 20 -1.26 12.91 8.85
N CYS A 21 -1.43 11.98 7.90
CA CYS A 21 -1.03 12.21 6.52
C CYS A 21 -1.99 13.22 5.90
N ALA A 22 -1.52 14.44 5.64
CA ALA A 22 -2.23 15.39 4.81
C ALA A 22 -2.48 14.78 3.41
N PRO A 23 -3.62 15.07 2.75
CA PRO A 23 -3.90 14.62 1.40
C PRO A 23 -2.82 15.15 0.44
N CYS A 24 -2.19 14.25 -0.31
CA CYS A 24 -1.23 14.62 -1.34
C CYS A 24 -1.96 15.36 -2.47
N THR A 25 -1.94 16.68 -2.46
CA THR A 25 -2.24 17.49 -3.65
C THR A 25 -1.05 17.31 -4.58
N HIS A 26 -1.26 16.65 -5.72
CA HIS A 26 -0.31 16.75 -6.82
C HIS A 26 -0.40 18.17 -7.38
N SER A 27 0.41 19.05 -6.81
CA SER A 27 0.64 20.38 -7.35
C SER A 27 1.66 20.21 -8.48
N GLU A 28 1.24 20.39 -9.72
CA GLU A 28 2.16 20.76 -10.80
C GLU A 28 2.82 22.07 -10.34
N GLN A 29 4.12 22.04 -9.98
CA GLN A 29 4.85 23.23 -9.57
C GLN A 29 5.85 23.65 -10.63
N ASP A 30 5.40 24.72 -11.29
CA ASP A 30 6.14 25.83 -11.88
C ASP A 30 7.36 26.25 -11.03
N ILE A 31 8.40 26.71 -11.72
CA ILE A 31 9.72 27.03 -11.19
C ILE A 31 9.67 28.40 -10.50
N GLY A 32 9.93 28.47 -9.20
CA GLY A 32 10.08 29.74 -8.48
C GLY A 32 10.89 29.58 -7.18
N GLN A 33 12.06 30.21 -7.16
CA GLN A 33 13.05 30.24 -6.08
C GLN A 33 12.55 30.93 -4.79
N GLY A 34 13.05 30.49 -3.64
CA GLY A 34 12.96 31.23 -2.37
C GLY A 34 13.54 30.46 -1.18
N ALA A 35 14.44 31.09 -0.44
CA ALA A 35 15.42 30.52 0.48
C ALA A 35 14.93 30.11 1.90
N ASP A 36 15.81 29.34 2.55
CA ASP A 36 16.06 29.14 3.98
C ASP A 36 15.01 28.46 4.88
N ALA A 37 15.30 27.21 5.28
CA ALA A 37 14.96 26.67 6.59
C ALA A 37 15.80 25.42 6.95
N SER A 38 16.74 25.64 7.88
CA SER A 38 17.21 24.73 8.95
C SER A 38 17.20 23.21 8.69
N ALA A 39 18.42 22.68 8.52
CA ALA A 39 18.72 21.25 8.43
C ALA A 39 18.35 20.50 9.73
N ALA A 40 17.25 19.75 9.70
CA ALA A 40 17.14 18.52 10.47
C ALA A 40 18.08 17.45 9.86
N PRO A 41 18.57 16.44 10.60
CA PRO A 41 19.27 15.31 10.01
C PRO A 41 18.28 14.46 9.21
N GLY A 42 17.90 14.96 8.04
CA GLY A 42 17.32 14.16 6.98
C GLY A 42 18.41 13.23 6.50
N GLY A 43 18.50 12.05 7.12
CA GLY A 43 19.16 10.93 6.47
C GLY A 43 18.45 10.74 5.15
N THR A 44 19.02 11.28 4.08
CA THR A 44 18.62 10.99 2.71
C THR A 44 18.74 9.49 2.57
N SER A 45 17.61 8.79 2.66
CA SER A 45 17.60 7.34 2.53
C SER A 45 18.07 7.04 1.12
N SER A 46 19.28 6.49 1.00
CA SER A 46 19.76 6.00 -0.26
C SER A 46 18.88 4.82 -0.66
N TYR A 47 18.38 4.85 -1.90
CA TYR A 47 17.68 3.72 -2.46
C TYR A 47 18.30 3.35 -3.80
N ARG A 48 18.23 2.06 -4.13
CA ARG A 48 18.50 1.54 -5.46
C ARG A 48 17.16 1.22 -6.12
N GLU A 49 16.98 1.70 -7.34
CA GLU A 49 15.79 1.42 -8.13
C GLU A 49 16.15 0.63 -9.39
N TRP A 50 15.38 -0.40 -9.67
CA TRP A 50 15.43 -1.13 -10.94
C TRP A 50 14.05 -1.70 -11.28
N GLN A 51 13.94 -2.33 -12.45
CA GLN A 51 12.73 -3.00 -12.89
C GLN A 51 13.01 -4.48 -13.13
N ILE A 52 12.01 -5.31 -12.86
CA ILE A 52 12.00 -6.74 -13.14
C ILE A 52 10.78 -7.08 -13.98
N GLU A 53 10.86 -8.17 -14.75
CA GLU A 53 9.69 -8.72 -15.43
C GLU A 53 8.64 -9.19 -14.41
N ALA A 54 7.39 -9.24 -14.85
CA ALA A 54 6.33 -9.79 -14.01
C ALA A 54 6.68 -11.25 -13.63
N PRO A 55 6.53 -11.61 -12.35
CA PRO A 55 6.92 -12.92 -11.86
C PRO A 55 6.14 -14.04 -12.53
N ASP A 56 6.77 -15.19 -12.74
CA ASP A 56 6.13 -16.38 -13.29
C ASP A 56 5.02 -16.88 -12.37
N LYS A 57 3.99 -17.49 -12.96
CA LYS A 57 2.80 -17.97 -12.22
C LYS A 57 3.08 -18.99 -11.12
N GLU A 58 4.23 -19.65 -11.18
CA GLU A 58 4.66 -20.67 -10.23
C GLU A 58 5.53 -20.09 -9.09
N SER A 59 5.83 -18.79 -9.12
CA SER A 59 6.66 -18.13 -8.11
C SER A 59 5.84 -17.57 -6.94
N GLU A 60 6.44 -17.54 -5.75
CA GLU A 60 5.81 -16.97 -4.55
C GLU A 60 5.58 -15.45 -4.68
N LEU A 61 6.43 -14.75 -5.44
CA LEU A 61 6.24 -13.34 -5.74
C LEU A 61 4.98 -13.11 -6.60
N TRP A 62 4.63 -14.06 -7.47
CA TRP A 62 3.37 -13.99 -8.21
C TRP A 62 2.16 -14.15 -7.30
N ASP A 63 2.19 -15.08 -6.35
CA ASP A 63 1.11 -15.23 -5.36
C ASP A 63 0.92 -13.96 -4.53
N SER A 64 2.03 -13.35 -4.08
CA SER A 64 2.02 -12.03 -3.46
C SER A 64 1.38 -10.98 -4.37
N LEU A 65 1.81 -10.87 -5.63
CA LEU A 65 1.23 -9.93 -6.59
C LEU A 65 -0.29 -10.12 -6.76
N GLN A 66 -0.76 -11.37 -6.87
CA GLN A 66 -2.19 -11.68 -7.00
C GLN A 66 -2.98 -11.24 -5.76
N ILE A 67 -2.43 -11.40 -4.56
CA ILE A 67 -3.06 -10.92 -3.33
C ILE A 67 -3.18 -9.39 -3.34
N ALA A 68 -2.13 -8.65 -3.70
CA ALA A 68 -2.21 -7.19 -3.80
C ALA A 68 -3.23 -6.73 -4.83
N VAL A 69 -3.25 -7.38 -6.01
CA VAL A 69 -4.22 -7.09 -7.08
C VAL A 69 -5.65 -7.39 -6.62
N ALA A 70 -5.88 -8.52 -5.94
CA ALA A 70 -7.18 -8.86 -5.38
C ALA A 70 -7.64 -7.84 -4.33
N GLN A 71 -6.73 -7.35 -3.48
CA GLN A 71 -7.03 -6.28 -2.52
C GLN A 71 -7.41 -4.97 -3.22
N ALA A 72 -6.64 -4.55 -4.22
CA ALA A 72 -6.97 -3.41 -5.08
C ALA A 72 -8.35 -3.58 -5.74
N ALA A 73 -8.68 -4.82 -6.14
CA ALA A 73 -9.92 -5.13 -6.81
C ALA A 73 -11.16 -4.89 -5.94
N THR A 74 -11.04 -5.06 -4.61
CA THR A 74 -12.14 -4.85 -3.64
C THR A 74 -12.62 -3.39 -3.49
N ILE A 75 -11.88 -2.44 -4.09
CA ILE A 75 -12.22 -1.02 -4.10
C ILE A 75 -13.05 -0.74 -5.35
N HIS A 76 -14.27 -0.23 -5.15
CA HIS A 76 -15.22 0.11 -6.22
C HIS A 76 -15.58 1.60 -6.15
N GLY A 77 -15.99 2.18 -7.29
CA GLY A 77 -16.47 3.57 -7.36
C GLY A 77 -15.42 4.65 -7.06
N ARG A 78 -14.13 4.31 -7.05
CA ARG A 78 -13.03 5.26 -6.77
C ARG A 78 -12.05 5.34 -7.93
N LYS A 79 -11.46 6.54 -8.10
CA LYS A 79 -10.38 6.82 -9.05
C LYS A 79 -9.09 6.05 -8.74
N TYR A 80 -8.86 5.74 -7.46
CA TYR A 80 -7.61 5.14 -6.99
C TYR A 80 -7.90 3.80 -6.30
N ARG A 81 -7.39 2.72 -6.89
CA ARG A 81 -7.57 1.35 -6.40
C ARG A 81 -6.20 0.76 -6.11
N TYR A 82 -5.81 0.79 -4.84
CA TYR A 82 -4.50 0.30 -4.39
C TYR A 82 -4.68 -0.85 -3.41
N GLY A 83 -3.86 -1.88 -3.61
CA GLY A 83 -3.66 -2.96 -2.66
C GLY A 83 -2.18 -3.05 -2.33
N ALA A 84 -1.88 -3.39 -1.08
CA ALA A 84 -0.53 -3.59 -0.61
C ALA A 84 -0.45 -4.83 0.27
N LEU A 85 0.73 -5.42 0.38
CA LEU A 85 1.03 -6.46 1.34
C LEU A 85 2.48 -6.42 1.83
N LEU A 86 2.71 -6.99 3.00
CA LEU A 86 4.03 -7.30 3.52
C LEU A 86 4.41 -8.73 3.20
N ILE A 87 5.67 -8.90 2.85
CA ILE A 87 6.31 -10.13 2.44
C ILE A 87 7.39 -10.49 3.47
N ALA A 88 7.41 -11.74 3.92
CA ALA A 88 8.45 -12.23 4.82
C ALA A 88 9.70 -12.64 4.04
N GLY A 89 10.83 -11.98 4.33
CA GLY A 89 12.15 -12.46 3.92
C GLY A 89 12.35 -12.60 2.41
N ASP A 90 13.28 -13.49 2.03
CA ASP A 90 13.62 -13.79 0.65
C ASP A 90 12.69 -14.83 -0.01
N ASP A 91 11.90 -15.56 0.79
CA ASP A 91 10.96 -16.61 0.34
C ASP A 91 9.60 -16.05 -0.12
N HIS A 92 9.53 -14.74 -0.35
CA HIS A 92 8.35 -13.99 -0.79
C HIS A 92 6.98 -14.34 -0.16
N VAL A 93 6.95 -14.83 1.09
CA VAL A 93 5.72 -15.31 1.74
C VAL A 93 4.81 -14.14 2.14
N PRO A 94 3.54 -14.09 1.69
CA PRO A 94 2.59 -13.05 2.10
C PRO A 94 2.28 -13.12 3.60
N MET A 95 2.42 -12.00 4.32
CA MET A 95 2.16 -11.92 5.77
C MET A 95 0.90 -11.15 6.12
N ARG A 96 0.73 -9.98 5.50
CA ARG A 96 -0.31 -9.04 5.89
C ARG A 96 -0.68 -8.18 4.71
N SER A 97 -1.96 -7.99 4.45
CA SER A 97 -2.44 -7.22 3.33
C SER A 97 -3.32 -6.06 3.78
N GLY A 98 -3.45 -5.07 2.90
CA GLY A 98 -4.18 -3.85 3.17
C GLY A 98 -4.58 -3.19 1.87
N SER A 99 -5.68 -2.45 1.92
CA SER A 99 -6.18 -1.68 0.79
C SER A 99 -6.51 -0.26 1.26
N ASN A 100 -6.72 0.65 0.31
CA ASN A 100 -7.21 1.99 0.61
C ASN A 100 -8.74 2.04 0.80
N LYS A 101 -9.39 0.87 0.98
CA LYS A 101 -10.82 0.77 1.30
C LYS A 101 -11.03 1.38 2.69
N LYS A 102 -12.03 2.27 2.84
CA LYS A 102 -12.42 2.83 4.14
C LYS A 102 -13.38 1.85 4.86
N PRO A 103 -12.98 1.20 5.97
CA PRO A 103 -13.95 0.71 6.94
C PRO A 103 -14.37 1.78 7.96
N PHE A 104 -13.60 2.87 8.12
CA PHE A 104 -13.75 3.80 9.27
C PHE A 104 -13.96 5.28 8.93
N MET A 105 -14.46 5.60 7.74
CA MET A 105 -14.70 6.99 7.28
C MET A 105 -13.49 7.97 7.32
N ARG A 106 -12.31 7.57 7.78
CA ARG A 106 -11.09 8.39 7.71
C ARG A 106 -10.63 8.55 6.26
N ASP A 107 -10.56 9.79 5.80
CA ASP A 107 -9.94 10.17 4.54
C ASP A 107 -8.44 9.83 4.57
N ASN A 108 -7.91 9.32 3.46
CA ASN A 108 -6.48 9.31 3.15
C ASN A 108 -5.56 8.28 3.83
N ILE A 109 -6.03 7.08 4.17
CA ILE A 109 -5.09 5.98 4.48
C ILE A 109 -4.67 5.28 3.19
N HIS A 110 -3.43 5.53 2.79
CA HIS A 110 -2.75 4.82 1.70
C HIS A 110 -2.59 3.32 2.03
N ALA A 111 -2.60 2.45 1.02
CA ALA A 111 -2.62 1.00 1.24
C ALA A 111 -1.40 0.53 2.04
N GLU A 112 -0.23 1.11 1.76
CA GLU A 112 1.04 0.93 2.46
C GLU A 112 0.88 1.17 3.97
N MET A 113 0.17 2.25 4.32
CA MET A 113 -0.04 2.64 5.71
C MET A 113 -1.01 1.69 6.43
N SER A 114 -2.04 1.21 5.73
CA SER A 114 -2.96 0.19 6.27
C SER A 114 -2.22 -1.09 6.66
N VAL A 115 -1.27 -1.53 5.83
CA VAL A 115 -0.48 -2.73 6.10
C VAL A 115 0.47 -2.52 7.28
N LEU A 116 1.24 -1.43 7.28
CA LEU A 116 2.20 -1.12 8.34
C LEU A 116 1.54 -0.94 9.71
N LYS A 117 0.36 -0.31 9.76
CA LYS A 117 -0.31 0.03 11.03
C LYS A 117 -0.66 -1.16 11.93
N GLY A 118 -0.79 -2.37 11.39
CA GLY A 118 -0.99 -3.54 12.24
C GLY A 118 0.02 -4.66 11.99
N CYS A 119 1.19 -4.32 11.45
CA CYS A 119 2.36 -5.16 11.58
C CYS A 119 3.19 -4.64 12.75
N SER A 120 3.31 -5.41 13.82
CA SER A 120 4.10 -5.03 15.00
C SER A 120 5.60 -4.98 14.72
N ARG A 121 6.09 -5.82 13.80
CA ARG A 121 7.51 -5.94 13.43
C ARG A 121 7.68 -5.91 11.91
N PRO A 122 7.64 -4.73 11.27
CA PRO A 122 7.84 -4.59 9.82
C PRO A 122 9.31 -4.63 9.39
N ALA A 123 10.26 -4.41 10.31
CA ALA A 123 11.67 -4.35 9.97
C ALA A 123 12.19 -5.66 9.33
N GLY A 124 13.02 -5.52 8.29
CA GLY A 124 13.61 -6.61 7.51
C GLY A 124 12.68 -7.26 6.50
N LYS A 125 11.44 -6.76 6.35
CA LYS A 125 10.44 -7.30 5.43
C LYS A 125 10.40 -6.51 4.14
N ASP A 126 9.86 -7.15 3.11
CA ASP A 126 9.59 -6.50 1.84
C ASP A 126 8.11 -6.09 1.76
N MET A 127 7.79 -5.12 0.91
CA MET A 127 6.43 -4.69 0.63
C MET A 127 6.13 -4.87 -0.85
N LEU A 128 4.89 -5.25 -1.19
CA LEU A 128 4.39 -5.24 -2.56
C LEU A 128 3.16 -4.36 -2.67
N ILE A 129 3.12 -3.49 -3.68
CA ILE A 129 2.03 -2.56 -3.95
C ILE A 129 1.52 -2.76 -5.38
N ALA A 130 0.22 -2.92 -5.54
CA ALA A 130 -0.45 -3.01 -6.83
C ALA A 130 -1.52 -1.94 -6.97
N ARG A 131 -1.64 -1.41 -8.19
CA ARG A 131 -2.67 -0.43 -8.55
C ARG A 131 -3.47 -0.90 -9.76
N LEU A 132 -4.79 -0.78 -9.65
CA LEU A 132 -5.71 -1.01 -10.75
C LEU A 132 -6.27 0.30 -11.30
N ALA A 133 -6.56 0.29 -12.60
CA ALA A 133 -7.34 1.34 -13.23
C ALA A 133 -8.75 1.43 -12.62
N PRO A 134 -9.37 2.63 -12.65
CA PRO A 134 -10.78 2.77 -12.31
C PRO A 134 -11.63 1.78 -13.11
N THR A 135 -12.56 1.11 -12.43
CA THR A 135 -13.64 0.42 -13.14
C THR A 135 -14.61 1.47 -13.66
N ALA A 136 -14.93 1.41 -14.96
CA ALA A 136 -16.04 2.17 -15.50
C ALA A 136 -17.30 1.89 -14.66
N PRO A 137 -18.13 2.90 -14.36
CA PRO A 137 -19.43 2.64 -13.77
C PRO A 137 -20.18 1.71 -14.72
N VAL A 138 -20.75 0.63 -14.18
CA VAL A 138 -21.75 -0.14 -14.91
C VAL A 138 -22.88 0.86 -15.12
N ALA A 139 -23.17 1.24 -16.36
CA ALA A 139 -24.27 2.16 -16.64
C ALA A 139 -25.52 1.60 -15.95
N SER A 140 -26.10 2.39 -15.04
CA SER A 140 -27.35 2.02 -14.38
C SER A 140 -28.37 1.81 -15.49
N ALA A 141 -28.82 0.57 -15.64
CA ALA A 141 -30.00 0.23 -16.41
C ALA A 141 -31.19 0.72 -15.59
N ASP A 142 -31.50 2.01 -15.72
CA ASP A 142 -32.82 2.54 -15.41
C ASP A 142 -33.74 2.11 -16.57
N ASP A 143 -34.18 0.85 -16.54
CA ASP A 143 -35.36 0.38 -17.27
C ASP A 143 -36.17 -0.50 -16.31
N GLU A 144 -37.33 0.01 -15.96
CA GLU A 144 -38.26 -0.53 -14.97
C GLU A 144 -38.75 -1.94 -15.30
N GLY A 145 -38.69 -2.82 -14.31
CA GLY A 145 -39.66 -3.92 -14.17
C GLY A 145 -39.39 -5.19 -14.98
N ALA A 146 -38.61 -6.12 -14.43
CA ALA A 146 -38.87 -7.55 -14.62
C ALA A 146 -38.13 -8.38 -13.56
N VAL A 147 -38.91 -9.16 -12.81
CA VAL A 147 -38.43 -10.34 -12.09
C VAL A 147 -37.84 -11.30 -13.13
N GLY A 148 -36.51 -11.44 -13.15
CA GLY A 148 -35.83 -12.27 -14.14
C GLY A 148 -34.40 -12.61 -13.74
N VAL A 149 -34.22 -13.80 -13.16
CA VAL A 149 -32.95 -14.52 -13.23
C VAL A 149 -32.62 -14.73 -14.72
N ARG A 150 -31.36 -14.47 -15.11
CA ARG A 150 -30.72 -14.54 -16.46
C ARG A 150 -30.62 -13.16 -17.13
N THR A 151 -29.46 -12.67 -17.58
CA THR A 151 -28.43 -13.35 -18.39
C THR A 151 -27.12 -12.54 -18.35
N LEU A 152 -26.09 -12.97 -17.63
CA LEU A 152 -24.72 -12.40 -17.74
C LEU A 152 -23.94 -13.08 -18.88
N LEU A 153 -24.47 -13.00 -20.10
CA LEU A 153 -23.80 -13.44 -21.33
C LEU A 153 -23.84 -12.29 -22.36
N ALA A 154 -23.33 -11.12 -21.98
CA ALA A 154 -22.78 -10.21 -22.96
C ALA A 154 -21.35 -10.69 -23.27
N ALA A 155 -21.19 -11.27 -24.46
CA ALA A 155 -19.96 -11.85 -24.95
C ALA A 155 -18.79 -10.84 -24.93
N GLY A 156 -17.91 -11.01 -23.95
CA GLY A 156 -16.60 -10.40 -23.90
C GLY A 156 -15.84 -11.10 -22.79
N LYS A 157 -14.68 -11.69 -23.11
CA LYS A 157 -13.76 -12.25 -22.10
C LYS A 157 -13.67 -11.28 -20.92
N PRO A 158 -13.72 -11.75 -19.65
CA PRO A 158 -13.54 -10.87 -18.51
C PRO A 158 -12.26 -10.08 -18.75
N ARG A 159 -12.40 -8.78 -19.04
CA ARG A 159 -11.25 -7.93 -19.33
C ARG A 159 -10.43 -7.92 -18.07
N GLN A 160 -9.22 -8.48 -18.15
CA GLN A 160 -8.31 -8.44 -17.02
C GLN A 160 -8.16 -6.97 -16.58
N PRO A 161 -8.23 -6.71 -15.26
CA PRO A 161 -8.20 -5.35 -14.77
C PRO A 161 -6.87 -4.72 -15.18
N LYS A 162 -6.92 -3.54 -15.81
CA LYS A 162 -5.72 -2.84 -16.27
C LYS A 162 -4.87 -2.45 -15.06
N ILE A 163 -3.66 -2.99 -14.98
CA ILE A 163 -2.66 -2.66 -13.96
C ILE A 163 -1.98 -1.33 -14.32
N LEU A 164 -1.76 -0.49 -13.32
CA LEU A 164 -1.14 0.84 -13.45
C LEU A 164 0.07 0.96 -12.53
N ASN A 165 0.83 2.03 -12.74
CA ASN A 165 1.97 2.36 -11.88
C ASN A 165 1.50 2.62 -10.43
N ALA A 166 2.08 1.86 -9.49
CA ALA A 166 1.79 1.85 -8.07
C ALA A 166 2.97 2.31 -7.21
N ARG A 167 3.90 3.09 -7.78
CA ARG A 167 5.03 3.65 -7.03
C ARG A 167 4.51 4.35 -5.75
N PRO A 168 5.09 4.05 -4.57
CA PRO A 168 4.70 4.71 -3.34
C PRO A 168 4.99 6.22 -3.42
N CYS A 169 4.19 7.03 -2.74
CA CYS A 169 4.51 8.44 -2.58
C CYS A 169 5.63 8.64 -1.54
N GLU A 170 6.32 9.78 -1.60
CA GLU A 170 7.44 10.14 -0.71
C GLU A 170 7.10 9.95 0.79
N ASN A 171 5.88 10.30 1.19
CA ASN A 171 5.44 10.13 2.58
C ASN A 171 5.32 8.65 3.00
N CYS A 172 4.84 7.79 2.10
CA CYS A 172 4.75 6.36 2.36
C CYS A 172 6.14 5.73 2.36
N GLU A 173 6.98 6.14 1.42
CA GLU A 173 8.39 5.74 1.33
C GLU A 173 9.16 6.09 2.61
N ALA A 174 9.13 7.35 3.06
CA ALA A 174 9.80 7.77 4.28
C ALA A 174 9.31 7.01 5.53
N LYS A 175 8.07 6.53 5.53
CA LYS A 175 7.54 5.68 6.62
C LYS A 175 7.99 4.23 6.48
N MET A 176 8.07 3.69 5.27
CA MET A 176 8.63 2.35 5.00
C MET A 176 10.08 2.27 5.44
N VAL A 177 10.91 3.24 5.06
CA VAL A 177 12.31 3.34 5.48
C VAL A 177 12.42 3.40 7.00
N ARG A 178 11.69 4.30 7.65
CA ARG A 178 11.69 4.41 9.13
C ARG A 178 11.24 3.14 9.84
N LYS A 179 10.40 2.32 9.20
CA LYS A 179 9.92 1.03 9.73
C LYS A 179 10.86 -0.13 9.38
N GLY A 180 11.95 0.12 8.66
CA GLY A 180 12.96 -0.87 8.29
C GLY A 180 12.49 -1.82 7.19
N ILE A 181 11.59 -1.39 6.31
CA ILE A 181 11.28 -2.17 5.10
C ILE A 181 12.55 -2.24 4.24
N ARG A 182 12.90 -3.43 3.77
CA ARG A 182 14.11 -3.68 2.99
C ARG A 182 13.88 -3.37 1.51
N ARG A 183 12.86 -3.98 0.90
CA ARG A 183 12.48 -3.72 -0.50
C ARG A 183 11.01 -3.36 -0.65
N CYS A 184 10.69 -2.56 -1.66
CA CYS A 184 9.33 -2.29 -2.11
C CYS A 184 9.19 -2.65 -3.58
N TYR A 185 8.43 -3.71 -3.85
CA TYR A 185 7.95 -4.08 -5.17
C TYR A 185 6.69 -3.28 -5.50
N PHE A 186 6.59 -2.72 -6.70
CA PHE A 186 5.40 -2.01 -7.13
C PHE A 186 5.08 -2.29 -8.58
N THR A 187 3.80 -2.40 -8.93
CA THR A 187 3.42 -2.57 -10.34
C THR A 187 3.79 -1.33 -11.13
N VAL A 188 4.45 -1.47 -12.28
CA VAL A 188 4.63 -0.40 -13.27
C VAL A 188 3.54 -0.49 -14.33
N ASN A 189 3.30 -1.71 -14.81
CA ASN A 189 2.26 -2.09 -15.76
C ASN A 189 1.91 -3.59 -15.54
N SER A 190 1.26 -4.25 -16.51
CA SER A 190 0.87 -5.67 -16.39
C SER A 190 2.01 -6.68 -16.53
N THR A 191 3.16 -6.26 -17.05
CA THR A 191 4.31 -7.13 -17.38
C THR A 191 5.58 -6.76 -16.63
N THR A 192 5.54 -5.73 -15.78
CA THR A 192 6.74 -5.15 -15.17
C THR A 192 6.46 -4.70 -13.74
N LEU A 193 7.36 -5.08 -12.84
CA LEU A 193 7.42 -4.57 -11.47
C LEU A 193 8.65 -3.66 -11.34
N GLY A 194 8.47 -2.53 -10.66
CA GLY A 194 9.57 -1.74 -10.14
C GLY A 194 9.97 -2.25 -8.76
N VAL A 195 11.25 -2.09 -8.42
CA VAL A 195 11.81 -2.46 -7.12
C VAL A 195 12.56 -1.27 -6.57
N LEU A 196 12.22 -0.87 -5.34
CA LEU A 196 13.01 0.06 -4.53
C LEU A 196 13.67 -0.74 -3.42
N GLU A 197 14.99 -0.77 -3.35
CA GLU A 197 15.74 -1.31 -2.24
C GLU A 197 16.25 -0.18 -1.37
N TYR A 198 15.87 -0.18 -0.10
CA TYR A 198 16.19 0.87 0.86
C TYR A 198 17.44 0.48 1.65
N ASN A 199 18.36 1.43 1.81
CA ASN A 199 19.59 1.26 2.58
C ASN A 199 20.36 -0.04 2.22
N PRO A 200 20.72 -0.27 0.94
CA PRO A 200 21.34 -1.52 0.49
C PRO A 200 22.72 -1.84 1.11
N GLU A 201 23.30 -0.90 1.84
CA GLU A 201 24.62 -1.01 2.49
C GLU A 201 24.54 -1.30 4.00
N GLN A 202 23.33 -1.45 4.56
CA GLN A 202 23.10 -1.82 5.97
C GLN A 202 22.93 -3.33 6.14
#